data_AF-A0A2C9C3D9-F1
#
_entry.id   AF-A0A2C9C3D9-F1
#
_cell.length_a   1.000
_cell.length_b   1.000
_cell.length_c   1.000
_cell.angle_alpha   90.00
_cell.angle_beta   90.00
_cell.angle_gamma   90.00
#
_symmetry.space_group_name_H-M   'P 1'
#
loop_
_entity.id
_entity.type
_entity.pdbx_description
1 polymer ?
#
loop_
_entity_poly.entity_id
_entity_poly.type
_entity_poly.pdbx_seq_one_letter_code
_entity_poly.pdbx_strand_id
1 'polypeptide(L)'
;MSPPDLEDEPFMENQDVAGENDLFVLDGRQDPPNLPQNHLEEVVGEIVENLERWHFAEILADGAEIHEDIIEDVGGDEVEEEEVDIDWVSPLSKEYSKPFSSDWFGDDRETLCDMAKFYNNAQFSDVNMKVGEESYPAHRLILSKSSDVFDRMMSQKWNGDKFDLELVEDELCQKAFAPFLRFMYSNHVVLHKDNCLPLLVLADKYNVTTLKKVCLDFAQSEILPVIDLKELFSVWFSYATKAYHPSLIKSCMQAIALEFETLLTEEWEKDWQELHRDQMIEILKCNNLKVASEFKLWEALQKWIQAPNHSERRGNTAGPLLAFLLPLIRFPFMNGDELNEVEKSAISEMHPKLFQPPLLLSYKFNALPLSSRMSCKDFTKKQFLLRQYEDNRWNQRMTVAKTLLAYPCVDHAFTFTSRSSTVPMTEWKWTLKLTGLTFPNPTKVDVLRIILIAEGIDQYRSIEYMLQIVDEKKVLLSMSGKKTFTKTRYYAELEMEKQISFDELLHDDSTFSCNGEFIFQLFLRVIE
;
A
#
# COMPACT_ATOMS: atom_id res chain seq x y z
N MET A 1 71.86 -14.54 25.05
CA MET A 1 70.42 -14.35 25.36
C MET A 1 69.79 -13.65 24.18
N SER A 2 69.50 -14.44 23.15
CA SER A 2 68.68 -14.17 21.96
C SER A 2 68.18 -15.57 21.52
N PRO A 3 66.98 -15.68 20.95
CA PRO A 3 66.15 -16.89 21.04
C PRO A 3 66.65 -18.03 20.12
N PRO A 4 66.28 -19.29 20.42
CA PRO A 4 66.75 -20.45 19.67
C PRO A 4 66.05 -20.55 18.30
N ASP A 5 66.87 -20.78 17.29
CA ASP A 5 66.48 -21.14 15.93
C ASP A 5 65.69 -22.46 15.93
N LEU A 6 64.52 -22.44 15.30
CA LEU A 6 63.71 -23.60 14.96
C LEU A 6 64.24 -24.18 13.66
N GLU A 7 65.14 -25.15 13.74
CA GLU A 7 65.56 -25.98 12.61
C GLU A 7 65.45 -27.48 12.97
N ASP A 8 64.82 -28.19 12.03
CA ASP A 8 64.87 -29.63 11.74
C ASP A 8 64.28 -30.65 12.71
N GLU A 9 63.19 -31.32 12.27
CA GLU A 9 63.10 -32.80 12.15
C GLU A 9 61.75 -33.24 11.50
N PRO A 10 61.67 -34.44 10.88
CA PRO A 10 61.10 -34.62 9.54
C PRO A 10 59.84 -35.52 9.45
N PHE A 11 59.23 -35.49 8.25
CA PHE A 11 58.53 -36.58 7.54
C PHE A 11 57.46 -37.42 8.27
N MET A 12 56.20 -37.23 7.84
CA MET A 12 55.28 -38.35 7.57
C MET A 12 54.62 -38.14 6.21
N GLU A 13 55.19 -38.80 5.20
CA GLU A 13 54.52 -39.17 3.96
C GLU A 13 53.49 -40.26 4.25
N ASN A 14 52.24 -40.08 3.82
CA ASN A 14 51.41 -41.18 3.33
C ASN A 14 50.27 -40.64 2.45
N GLN A 15 50.51 -40.78 1.14
CA GLN A 15 49.62 -41.32 0.11
C GLN A 15 48.22 -40.71 -0.11
N ASP A 16 48.14 -40.02 -1.26
CA ASP A 16 47.18 -40.23 -2.35
C ASP A 16 45.69 -40.32 -1.99
N VAL A 17 45.03 -39.15 -2.06
CA VAL A 17 43.64 -39.05 -2.49
C VAL A 17 43.58 -38.06 -3.65
N ALA A 18 43.80 -38.58 -4.86
CA ALA A 18 43.41 -37.92 -6.10
C ALA A 18 41.92 -38.24 -6.33
N GLY A 19 41.06 -37.22 -6.33
CA GLY A 19 39.65 -37.39 -6.64
C GLY A 19 38.84 -36.11 -6.40
N GLU A 20 38.63 -35.36 -7.49
CA GLU A 20 37.39 -34.63 -7.79
C GLU A 20 37.03 -33.43 -6.89
N ASN A 21 37.71 -32.31 -7.15
CA ASN A 21 37.12 -30.97 -6.99
C ASN A 21 36.34 -30.62 -8.28
N ASP A 22 35.11 -31.11 -8.41
CA ASP A 22 34.12 -30.60 -9.36
C ASP A 22 32.73 -30.65 -8.70
N LEU A 23 32.45 -29.66 -7.84
CA LEU A 23 31.17 -29.52 -7.15
C LEU A 23 30.62 -28.10 -7.31
N PHE A 24 30.59 -27.62 -8.57
CA PHE A 24 29.81 -26.45 -8.98
C PHE A 24 29.28 -26.65 -10.41
N VAL A 25 28.37 -27.62 -10.58
CA VAL A 25 27.51 -27.66 -11.76
C VAL A 25 26.07 -27.70 -11.28
N LEU A 26 25.48 -26.51 -11.15
CA LEU A 26 24.04 -26.31 -11.08
C LEU A 26 23.49 -26.53 -12.50
N ASP A 27 23.23 -27.77 -12.88
CA ASP A 27 22.40 -28.05 -14.05
C ASP A 27 21.30 -29.03 -13.68
N GLY A 28 20.07 -28.58 -13.92
CA GLY A 28 18.86 -29.17 -13.38
C GLY A 28 17.70 -28.20 -13.48
N ARG A 29 17.50 -27.64 -14.69
CA ARG A 29 16.22 -27.03 -15.06
C ARG A 29 15.12 -28.10 -14.97
N GLN A 30 14.54 -28.27 -13.79
CA GLN A 30 13.20 -28.79 -13.68
C GLN A 30 12.27 -27.59 -13.80
N ASP A 31 11.59 -27.48 -14.94
CA ASP A 31 10.43 -26.61 -15.05
C ASP A 31 9.45 -26.99 -13.93
N PRO A 32 8.96 -26.02 -13.12
CA PRO A 32 8.15 -26.34 -11.95
C PRO A 32 6.84 -27.02 -12.38
N PRO A 33 6.31 -27.93 -11.55
CA PRO A 33 5.10 -28.67 -11.88
C PRO A 33 3.94 -27.71 -12.10
N ASN A 34 3.15 -28.00 -13.14
CA ASN A 34 2.00 -27.23 -13.61
C ASN A 34 0.93 -27.16 -12.50
N LEU A 35 1.04 -26.17 -11.62
CA LEU A 35 0.07 -25.91 -10.56
C LEU A 35 -1.18 -25.30 -11.21
N PRO A 36 -2.39 -25.81 -10.90
CA PRO A 36 -3.62 -25.28 -11.49
C PRO A 36 -3.77 -23.81 -11.09
N GLN A 37 -4.29 -23.01 -12.03
CA GLN A 37 -4.32 -21.54 -12.00
C GLN A 37 -4.99 -20.94 -10.73
N ASN A 38 -5.77 -21.74 -10.00
CA ASN A 38 -6.49 -21.33 -8.79
C ASN A 38 -5.80 -21.74 -7.47
N HIS A 39 -4.69 -22.49 -7.50
CA HIS A 39 -4.07 -23.00 -6.27
C HIS A 39 -3.53 -21.88 -5.36
N LEU A 40 -2.99 -20.81 -5.95
CA LEU A 40 -2.55 -19.64 -5.18
C LEU A 40 -3.73 -18.94 -4.49
N GLU A 41 -4.91 -18.91 -5.11
CA GLU A 41 -6.11 -18.29 -4.51
C GLU A 41 -6.59 -19.10 -3.29
N GLU A 42 -6.62 -20.43 -3.39
CA GLU A 42 -6.99 -21.31 -2.28
C GLU A 42 -6.00 -21.20 -1.11
N VAL A 43 -4.70 -21.28 -1.40
CA VAL A 43 -3.67 -21.19 -0.36
C VAL A 43 -3.65 -19.81 0.29
N VAL A 44 -3.85 -18.75 -0.48
CA VAL A 44 -4.01 -17.40 0.10
C VAL A 44 -5.25 -17.33 0.96
N GLY A 45 -6.35 -17.99 0.57
CA GLY A 45 -7.55 -18.12 1.40
C GLY A 45 -7.29 -18.79 2.76
N GLU A 46 -6.51 -19.87 2.78
CA GLU A 46 -6.15 -20.60 4.01
C GLU A 46 -5.16 -19.81 4.89
N ILE A 47 -4.09 -19.28 4.30
CA ILE A 47 -3.14 -18.36 4.94
C ILE A 47 -3.88 -17.17 5.57
N VAL A 48 -4.88 -16.65 4.85
CA VAL A 48 -5.75 -15.57 5.31
C VAL A 48 -6.57 -15.95 6.53
N GLU A 49 -7.23 -17.11 6.52
CA GLU A 49 -8.06 -17.56 7.65
C GLU A 49 -7.20 -17.75 8.90
N ASN A 50 -5.97 -18.23 8.71
CA ASN A 50 -4.98 -18.38 9.77
C ASN A 50 -4.57 -17.02 10.35
N LEU A 51 -4.33 -15.99 9.54
CA LEU A 51 -3.96 -14.64 10.03
C LEU A 51 -5.06 -13.98 10.89
N GLU A 52 -6.34 -14.14 10.54
CA GLU A 52 -7.44 -13.63 11.38
C GLU A 52 -7.44 -14.31 12.75
N ARG A 53 -7.26 -15.64 12.82
CA ARG A 53 -7.17 -16.38 14.09
C ARG A 53 -6.04 -15.87 14.98
N TRP A 54 -4.89 -15.50 14.41
CA TRP A 54 -3.76 -14.98 15.16
C TRP A 54 -3.97 -13.54 15.65
N HIS A 55 -4.58 -12.67 14.86
CA HIS A 55 -4.92 -11.32 15.34
C HIS A 55 -5.91 -11.37 16.50
N PHE A 56 -6.86 -12.30 16.48
CA PHE A 56 -7.74 -12.57 17.63
C PHE A 56 -6.98 -13.14 18.84
N ALA A 57 -6.00 -14.04 18.63
CA ALA A 57 -5.17 -14.56 19.71
C ALA A 57 -4.28 -13.48 20.34
N GLU A 58 -3.77 -12.53 19.56
CA GLU A 58 -2.99 -11.39 20.05
C GLU A 58 -3.86 -10.43 20.88
N ILE A 59 -5.09 -10.13 20.43
CA ILE A 59 -6.07 -9.36 21.22
C ILE A 59 -6.44 -10.07 22.52
N LEU A 60 -6.55 -11.41 22.51
CA LEU A 60 -6.85 -12.20 23.71
C LEU A 60 -5.66 -12.30 24.67
N ALA A 61 -4.42 -12.32 24.14
CA ALA A 61 -3.20 -12.35 24.96
C ALA A 61 -3.01 -11.03 25.73
N ASP A 62 -3.39 -9.89 25.15
CA ASP A 62 -3.39 -8.59 25.85
C ASP A 62 -4.57 -8.43 26.84
N GLY A 63 -5.62 -9.25 26.71
CA GLY A 63 -6.86 -9.16 27.51
C GLY A 63 -6.93 -10.07 28.74
N ALA A 64 -5.97 -10.97 28.95
CA ALA A 64 -5.97 -11.89 30.08
C ALA A 64 -5.18 -11.32 31.28
N GLU A 65 -5.78 -10.39 32.02
CA GLU A 65 -5.43 -10.19 33.44
C GLU A 65 -5.82 -11.46 34.20
N ILE A 66 -4.86 -12.38 34.33
CA ILE A 66 -5.03 -13.59 35.13
C ILE A 66 -4.99 -13.17 36.61
N HIS A 67 -6.18 -13.08 37.19
CA HIS A 67 -6.40 -13.11 38.64
C HIS A 67 -6.03 -14.50 39.18
N GLU A 68 -4.81 -14.66 39.67
CA GLU A 68 -4.43 -15.79 40.52
C GLU A 68 -4.55 -15.39 42.00
N ASP A 69 -5.79 -15.45 42.48
CA ASP A 69 -6.06 -15.75 43.88
C ASP A 69 -6.10 -17.29 44.03
N ILE A 70 -5.62 -17.79 45.18
CA ILE A 70 -5.67 -19.19 45.68
C ILE A 70 -4.51 -20.09 45.19
N ILE A 71 -3.45 -20.23 46.00
CA ILE A 71 -3.26 -21.36 46.93
C ILE A 71 -2.15 -20.97 47.94
N GLU A 72 -2.54 -21.04 49.21
CA GLU A 72 -1.74 -20.83 50.42
C GLU A 72 -0.76 -21.99 50.69
N ASP A 73 0.33 -21.63 51.37
CA ASP A 73 1.10 -22.43 52.33
C ASP A 73 1.68 -23.79 51.89
N VAL A 74 2.92 -23.74 51.39
CA VAL A 74 3.96 -24.68 51.84
C VAL A 74 5.20 -23.86 52.21
N GLY A 75 5.51 -23.88 53.50
CA GLY A 75 6.50 -23.01 54.12
C GLY A 75 7.94 -23.30 53.76
N GLY A 76 8.72 -22.23 53.91
CA GLY A 76 10.03 -22.23 54.56
C GLY A 76 11.13 -23.02 53.88
N ASP A 77 11.91 -22.33 53.05
CA ASP A 77 13.34 -22.20 53.37
C ASP A 77 13.80 -20.81 52.91
N GLU A 78 14.36 -20.09 53.87
CA GLU A 78 14.92 -18.75 53.76
C GLU A 78 16.08 -18.79 52.75
N VAL A 79 15.86 -18.28 51.55
CA VAL A 79 16.96 -17.83 50.69
C VAL A 79 16.75 -16.34 50.51
N GLU A 80 17.64 -15.59 51.16
CA GLU A 80 17.75 -14.14 51.05
C GLU A 80 17.78 -13.77 49.56
N GLU A 81 16.67 -13.24 49.06
CA GLU A 81 16.60 -12.56 47.78
C GLU A 81 17.39 -11.25 47.92
N GLU A 82 18.69 -11.33 47.67
CA GLU A 82 19.44 -10.13 47.32
C GLU A 82 18.87 -9.61 46.00
N GLU A 83 18.06 -8.55 46.09
CA GLU A 83 17.75 -7.64 44.99
C GLU A 83 19.07 -7.15 44.41
N VAL A 84 19.59 -7.87 43.43
CA VAL A 84 20.60 -7.30 42.54
C VAL A 84 19.84 -6.37 41.61
N ASP A 85 19.75 -5.11 42.01
CA ASP A 85 19.64 -4.00 41.07
C ASP A 85 20.77 -4.19 40.05
N ILE A 86 20.46 -4.79 38.91
CA ILE A 86 21.40 -4.91 37.79
C ILE A 86 21.50 -3.52 37.19
N ASP A 87 22.27 -2.66 37.86
CA ASP A 87 22.75 -1.42 37.32
C ASP A 87 23.75 -1.79 36.22
N TRP A 88 23.24 -1.87 34.98
CA TRP A 88 24.02 -2.09 33.77
C TRP A 88 25.09 -1.02 33.53
N VAL A 89 25.24 -0.04 34.44
CA VAL A 89 26.25 1.00 34.38
C VAL A 89 27.04 1.12 35.68
N SER A 90 27.59 0.00 36.15
CA SER A 90 28.88 0.04 36.86
C SER A 90 29.98 -0.50 35.95
N PRO A 91 30.43 0.24 34.91
CA PRO A 91 31.70 -0.09 34.28
C PRO A 91 32.74 0.00 35.40
N LEU A 92 33.43 -1.11 35.65
CA LEU A 92 34.69 -1.12 36.39
C LEU A 92 35.49 0.10 35.92
N SER A 93 35.53 1.13 36.76
CA SER A 93 36.14 2.41 36.47
C SER A 93 37.65 2.27 36.54
N LYS A 94 38.20 1.50 35.60
CA LYS A 94 39.47 1.87 34.99
C LYS A 94 39.12 2.83 33.89
N GLU A 95 39.00 4.10 34.25
CA GLU A 95 39.16 5.21 33.31
C GLU A 95 40.54 5.06 32.66
N TYR A 96 40.62 4.28 31.58
CA TYR A 96 41.71 4.42 30.64
C TYR A 96 41.45 5.72 29.89
N SER A 97 41.87 6.84 30.47
CA SER A 97 42.09 8.09 29.77
C SER A 97 43.23 7.91 28.77
N LYS A 98 43.00 7.16 27.70
CA LYS A 98 43.95 7.04 26.59
C LYS A 98 43.59 8.11 25.55
N PRO A 99 44.41 9.14 25.33
CA PRO A 99 44.12 10.24 24.39
C PRO A 99 44.11 9.84 22.90
N PHE A 100 44.18 8.54 22.59
CA PHE A 100 44.10 7.97 21.25
C PHE A 100 43.30 6.65 21.30
N SER A 101 42.01 6.72 21.62
CA SER A 101 41.08 5.63 21.33
C SER A 101 40.48 5.85 19.94
N SER A 102 40.58 4.85 19.08
CA SER A 102 39.86 4.81 17.81
C SER A 102 39.00 3.56 17.81
N ASP A 103 37.75 3.69 17.40
CA ASP A 103 36.81 2.59 17.28
C ASP A 103 37.05 1.86 15.95
N TRP A 104 37.07 0.52 15.97
CA TRP A 104 37.33 -0.32 14.80
C TRP A 104 36.30 -1.44 14.77
N PHE A 105 35.49 -1.48 13.72
CA PHE A 105 34.48 -2.53 13.50
C PHE A 105 35.04 -3.60 12.56
N GLY A 106 34.62 -4.86 12.78
CA GLY A 106 34.84 -5.94 11.82
C GLY A 106 33.91 -5.84 10.61
N ASP A 107 33.98 -6.82 9.71
CA ASP A 107 33.02 -6.94 8.60
C ASP A 107 31.77 -7.70 9.07
N ASP A 108 30.68 -6.95 9.23
CA ASP A 108 29.38 -7.51 9.63
C ASP A 108 28.84 -8.51 8.60
N ARG A 109 29.12 -8.31 7.31
CA ARG A 109 28.62 -9.20 6.25
C ARG A 109 29.36 -10.53 6.28
N GLU A 110 30.67 -10.52 6.45
CA GLU A 110 31.47 -11.74 6.61
C GLU A 110 30.99 -12.53 7.85
N THR A 111 30.79 -11.84 8.96
CA THR A 111 30.28 -12.45 10.21
C THR A 111 28.93 -13.14 10.03
N LEU A 112 27.99 -12.52 9.31
CA LEU A 112 26.68 -13.11 9.01
C LEU A 112 26.77 -14.28 8.01
N CYS A 113 27.67 -14.21 7.03
CA CYS A 113 27.96 -15.33 6.14
C CYS A 113 28.51 -16.53 6.91
N ASP A 114 29.40 -16.30 7.89
CA ASP A 114 29.94 -17.34 8.76
C ASP A 114 28.87 -17.96 9.67
N MET A 115 27.90 -17.18 10.13
CA MET A 115 26.77 -17.70 10.92
C MET A 115 25.87 -18.64 10.11
N ALA A 116 25.84 -18.50 8.77
CA ALA A 116 25.05 -19.37 7.91
C ALA A 116 25.45 -20.86 8.00
N LYS A 117 26.65 -21.20 8.48
CA LYS A 117 27.08 -22.60 8.69
C LYS A 117 26.34 -23.33 9.82
N PHE A 118 25.70 -22.58 10.72
CA PHE A 118 24.90 -23.12 11.82
C PHE A 118 23.42 -23.32 11.44
N TYR A 119 23.02 -22.86 10.25
CA TYR A 119 21.68 -23.11 9.73
C TYR A 119 21.47 -24.61 9.51
N ASN A 120 20.33 -25.12 10.00
CA ASN A 120 19.94 -26.53 9.86
C ASN A 120 21.06 -27.51 10.26
N ASN A 121 21.79 -27.15 11.32
CA ASN A 121 22.94 -27.90 11.81
C ASN A 121 22.66 -28.35 13.25
N ALA A 122 22.79 -29.65 13.50
CA ALA A 122 22.59 -30.23 14.83
C ALA A 122 23.67 -29.83 15.84
N GLN A 123 24.80 -29.28 15.38
CA GLN A 123 25.86 -28.83 16.25
C GLN A 123 25.42 -27.58 17.02
N PHE A 124 25.35 -27.70 18.36
CA PHE A 124 24.88 -26.67 19.30
C PHE A 124 23.38 -26.32 19.21
N SER A 125 22.61 -27.03 18.39
CA SER A 125 21.15 -26.83 18.34
C SER A 125 20.52 -27.21 19.68
N ASP A 126 19.78 -26.28 20.27
CA ASP A 126 19.03 -26.42 21.54
C ASP A 126 17.51 -26.45 21.31
N VAL A 127 17.08 -26.40 20.05
CA VAL A 127 15.69 -26.58 19.62
C VAL A 127 15.63 -27.23 18.25
N ASN A 128 14.59 -28.02 18.02
CA ASN A 128 14.30 -28.67 16.75
C ASN A 128 12.91 -28.25 16.27
N MET A 129 12.86 -27.50 15.17
CA MET A 129 11.62 -26.95 14.62
C MET A 129 11.01 -27.97 13.64
N LYS A 130 9.82 -28.48 13.94
CA LYS A 130 9.07 -29.39 13.07
C LYS A 130 8.04 -28.58 12.29
N VAL A 131 8.11 -28.61 10.97
CA VAL A 131 7.22 -27.88 10.06
C VAL A 131 6.72 -28.88 9.02
N GLY A 132 5.47 -29.30 9.15
CA GLY A 132 4.94 -30.42 8.37
C GLY A 132 5.74 -31.70 8.65
N GLU A 133 6.25 -32.33 7.58
CA GLU A 133 7.06 -33.55 7.67
C GLU A 133 8.57 -33.27 7.84
N GLU A 134 8.99 -32.00 7.79
CA GLU A 134 10.39 -31.62 7.85
C GLU A 134 10.80 -31.16 9.26
N SER A 135 12.06 -31.42 9.60
CA SER A 135 12.65 -31.12 10.91
C SER A 135 13.91 -30.30 10.73
N TYR A 136 14.00 -29.19 11.46
CA TYR A 136 15.06 -28.21 11.37
C TYR A 136 15.72 -27.98 12.72
N PRO A 137 16.88 -28.62 13.01
CA PRO A 137 17.72 -28.24 14.14
C PRO A 137 18.12 -26.76 14.05
N ALA A 138 17.87 -26.03 15.12
CA ALA A 138 18.08 -24.59 15.21
C ALA A 138 18.54 -24.17 16.62
N HIS A 139 18.75 -22.87 16.80
CA HIS A 139 19.33 -22.27 18.00
C HIS A 139 18.37 -21.21 18.55
N ARG A 140 17.89 -21.39 19.79
CA ARG A 140 16.92 -20.50 20.46
C ARG A 140 17.39 -19.05 20.44
N LEU A 141 18.67 -18.81 20.79
CA LEU A 141 19.25 -17.47 20.82
C LEU A 141 19.13 -16.73 19.48
N ILE A 142 19.38 -17.41 18.36
CA ILE A 142 19.36 -16.80 17.02
C ILE A 142 17.93 -16.50 16.59
N LEU A 143 16.99 -17.39 16.91
CA LEU A 143 15.58 -17.24 16.62
C LEU A 143 14.96 -16.10 17.44
N SER A 144 15.21 -16.08 18.76
CA SER A 144 14.81 -15.00 19.67
C SER A 144 15.31 -13.64 19.20
N LYS A 145 16.59 -13.55 18.81
CA LYS A 145 17.17 -12.30 18.31
C LYS A 145 16.51 -11.79 17.02
N SER A 146 15.96 -12.69 16.21
CA SER A 146 15.42 -12.36 14.88
C SER A 146 13.90 -12.18 14.87
N SER A 147 13.20 -12.68 15.90
CA SER A 147 11.75 -12.72 15.98
C SER A 147 11.30 -12.60 17.44
N ASP A 148 10.54 -11.54 17.75
CA ASP A 148 9.94 -11.35 19.07
C ASP A 148 8.94 -12.47 19.41
N VAL A 149 8.31 -13.06 18.37
CA VAL A 149 7.38 -14.19 18.52
C VAL A 149 8.14 -15.41 18.99
N PHE A 150 9.29 -15.72 18.36
CA PHE A 150 10.14 -16.81 18.82
C PHE A 150 10.75 -16.53 20.18
N ASP A 151 11.11 -15.28 20.49
CA ASP A 151 11.61 -14.91 21.81
C ASP A 151 10.60 -15.24 22.93
N ARG A 152 9.35 -14.84 22.74
CA ARG A 152 8.26 -15.17 23.68
C ARG A 152 7.97 -16.65 23.72
N MET A 153 7.83 -17.29 22.57
CA MET A 153 7.46 -18.69 22.45
C MET A 153 8.54 -19.62 23.03
N MET A 154 9.82 -19.27 22.91
CA MET A 154 10.95 -20.05 23.46
C MET A 154 11.33 -19.66 24.88
N SER A 155 10.65 -18.67 25.47
CA SER A 155 10.83 -18.32 26.87
C SER A 155 10.45 -19.49 27.78
N GLN A 156 11.10 -19.56 28.96
CA GLN A 156 10.84 -20.61 29.97
C GLN A 156 9.37 -20.73 30.34
N LYS A 157 8.62 -19.61 30.31
CA LYS A 157 7.19 -19.57 30.64
C LYS A 157 6.31 -20.33 29.64
N TRP A 158 6.71 -20.42 28.36
CA TRP A 158 5.85 -20.94 27.28
C TRP A 158 6.25 -22.34 26.83
N ASN A 159 7.54 -22.57 26.56
CA ASN A 159 8.02 -23.86 26.06
C ASN A 159 8.89 -24.63 27.06
N GLY A 160 9.29 -24.00 28.17
CA GLY A 160 10.26 -24.56 29.12
C GLY A 160 11.50 -25.09 28.40
N ASP A 161 11.91 -26.31 28.77
CA ASP A 161 13.06 -27.01 28.18
C ASP A 161 12.68 -28.00 27.06
N LYS A 162 11.50 -27.86 26.43
CA LYS A 162 11.13 -28.73 25.31
C LYS A 162 12.10 -28.53 24.13
N PHE A 163 12.69 -29.63 23.68
CA PHE A 163 13.59 -29.63 22.54
C PHE A 163 12.84 -29.54 21.21
N ASP A 164 11.76 -30.31 21.05
CA ASP A 164 10.93 -30.28 19.84
C ASP A 164 9.88 -29.17 19.91
N LEU A 165 9.81 -28.38 18.85
CA LEU A 165 8.82 -27.33 18.65
C LEU A 165 8.09 -27.58 17.34
N GLU A 166 6.79 -27.86 17.42
CA GLU A 166 5.94 -28.10 16.24
C GLU A 166 5.27 -26.79 15.79
N LEU A 167 5.44 -26.47 14.51
CA LEU A 167 4.87 -25.31 13.85
C LEU A 167 3.93 -25.76 12.73
N VAL A 168 2.69 -25.30 12.81
CA VAL A 168 1.68 -25.59 11.79
C VAL A 168 1.69 -24.45 10.77
N GLU A 169 2.05 -24.79 9.54
CA GLU A 169 2.12 -23.88 8.39
C GLU A 169 1.39 -24.47 7.18
N ASP A 170 0.91 -23.61 6.30
CA ASP A 170 0.29 -24.00 5.03
C ASP A 170 1.35 -24.52 4.05
N GLU A 171 0.94 -25.33 3.07
CA GLU A 171 1.88 -26.07 2.20
C GLU A 171 2.92 -25.18 1.50
N LEU A 172 2.53 -24.00 1.03
CA LEU A 172 3.46 -23.04 0.41
C LEU A 172 4.45 -22.44 1.42
N CYS A 173 3.99 -22.18 2.65
CA CYS A 173 4.83 -21.67 3.74
C CYS A 173 5.81 -22.75 4.22
N GLN A 174 5.41 -24.03 4.25
CA GLN A 174 6.31 -25.14 4.56
C GLN A 174 7.49 -25.18 3.57
N LYS A 175 7.21 -25.09 2.26
CA LYS A 175 8.24 -25.06 1.20
C LYS A 175 9.17 -23.84 1.31
N ALA A 176 8.65 -22.71 1.80
CA ALA A 176 9.42 -21.47 2.00
C ALA A 176 10.08 -21.38 3.38
N PHE A 177 9.89 -22.37 4.26
CA PHE A 177 10.40 -22.32 5.63
C PHE A 177 11.93 -22.42 5.70
N ALA A 178 12.53 -23.28 4.87
CA ALA A 178 13.98 -23.41 4.77
C ALA A 178 14.69 -22.06 4.46
N PRO A 179 14.32 -21.32 3.38
CA PRO A 179 14.90 -20.01 3.12
C PRO A 179 14.55 -18.95 4.18
N PHE A 180 13.35 -19.01 4.78
CA PHE A 180 12.97 -18.15 5.91
C PHE A 180 13.89 -18.35 7.11
N LEU A 181 14.13 -19.60 7.51
CA LEU A 181 15.02 -19.95 8.61
C LEU A 181 16.47 -19.56 8.29
N ARG A 182 16.95 -19.83 7.08
CA ARG A 182 18.29 -19.39 6.64
C ARG A 182 18.47 -17.89 6.71
N PHE A 183 17.42 -17.11 6.40
CA PHE A 183 17.46 -15.66 6.52
C PHE A 183 17.73 -15.20 7.96
N MET A 184 17.17 -15.86 8.97
CA MET A 184 17.43 -15.49 10.38
C MET A 184 18.90 -15.66 10.80
N TYR A 185 19.64 -16.58 10.16
CA TYR A 185 21.07 -16.79 10.43
C TYR A 185 21.98 -15.85 9.63
N SER A 186 21.61 -15.55 8.39
CA SER A 186 22.53 -14.94 7.41
C SER A 186 22.11 -13.54 6.94
N ASN A 187 20.89 -13.11 7.28
CA ASN A 187 20.23 -11.91 6.76
C ASN A 187 20.21 -11.86 5.21
N HIS A 188 20.24 -13.03 4.57
CA HIS A 188 20.33 -13.19 3.12
C HIS A 188 19.22 -14.13 2.62
N VAL A 189 18.51 -13.70 1.58
CA VAL A 189 17.47 -14.48 0.91
C VAL A 189 17.49 -14.21 -0.58
N VAL A 190 17.20 -15.23 -1.38
CA VAL A 190 17.02 -15.10 -2.83
C VAL A 190 15.52 -15.11 -3.10
N LEU A 191 14.98 -13.98 -3.58
CA LEU A 191 13.56 -13.84 -3.87
C LEU A 191 13.27 -14.08 -5.35
N HIS A 192 12.14 -14.74 -5.60
CA HIS A 192 11.51 -14.91 -6.91
C HIS A 192 9.99 -14.85 -6.74
N LYS A 193 9.25 -14.81 -7.85
CA LYS A 193 7.79 -14.62 -7.84
C LYS A 193 7.08 -15.60 -6.89
N ASP A 194 7.42 -16.88 -6.97
CA ASP A 194 6.69 -17.95 -6.26
C ASP A 194 7.03 -18.05 -4.76
N ASN A 195 8.23 -17.64 -4.32
CA ASN A 195 8.61 -17.72 -2.90
C ASN A 195 8.34 -16.44 -2.11
N CYS A 196 8.18 -15.29 -2.79
CA CYS A 196 8.10 -14.00 -2.12
C CYS A 196 6.89 -13.89 -1.20
N LEU A 197 5.72 -14.31 -1.65
CA LEU A 197 4.49 -14.22 -0.86
C LEU A 197 4.53 -15.16 0.36
N PRO A 198 4.85 -16.47 0.23
CA PRO A 198 5.02 -17.33 1.40
C PRO A 198 6.07 -16.83 2.40
N LEU A 199 7.19 -16.28 1.91
CA LEU A 199 8.21 -15.68 2.78
C LEU A 199 7.69 -14.42 3.51
N LEU A 200 6.90 -13.59 2.83
CA LEU A 200 6.26 -12.43 3.44
C LEU A 200 5.27 -12.84 4.52
N VAL A 201 4.46 -13.88 4.27
CA VAL A 201 3.51 -14.45 5.23
C VAL A 201 4.23 -14.93 6.48
N LEU A 202 5.31 -15.71 6.33
CA LEU A 202 6.13 -16.16 7.46
C LEU A 202 6.76 -14.97 8.21
N ALA A 203 7.26 -13.97 7.47
CA ALA A 203 7.84 -12.77 8.07
C ALA A 203 6.81 -11.94 8.86
N ASP A 204 5.55 -11.92 8.42
CA ASP A 204 4.45 -11.31 9.17
C ASP A 204 4.10 -12.12 10.40
N LYS A 205 3.86 -13.43 10.24
CA LYS A 205 3.48 -14.35 11.33
C LYS A 205 4.49 -14.37 12.48
N TYR A 206 5.79 -14.36 12.15
CA TYR A 206 6.88 -14.39 13.12
C TYR A 206 7.50 -13.02 13.38
N ASN A 207 6.88 -11.94 12.92
CA ASN A 207 7.36 -10.56 13.09
C ASN A 207 8.84 -10.31 12.71
N VAL A 208 9.32 -10.94 11.63
CA VAL A 208 10.68 -10.71 11.10
C VAL A 208 10.69 -9.45 10.23
N THR A 209 10.81 -8.29 10.89
CA THR A 209 10.66 -6.96 10.27
C THR A 209 11.57 -6.69 9.07
N THR A 210 12.82 -7.17 9.11
CA THR A 210 13.77 -6.96 8.01
C THR A 210 13.37 -7.77 6.78
N LEU A 211 13.00 -9.04 6.94
CA LEU A 211 12.53 -9.88 5.83
C LEU A 211 11.22 -9.34 5.25
N LYS A 212 10.29 -8.94 6.12
CA LYS A 212 9.03 -8.31 5.74
C LYS A 212 9.26 -7.12 4.81
N LYS A 213 10.17 -6.21 5.18
CA LYS A 213 10.54 -5.06 4.36
C LYS A 213 11.10 -5.47 3.00
N VAL A 214 12.06 -6.40 2.98
CA VAL A 214 12.70 -6.86 1.73
C VAL A 214 11.68 -7.52 0.79
N CYS A 215 10.77 -8.35 1.32
CA CYS A 215 9.70 -8.96 0.52
C CYS A 215 8.70 -7.91 0.00
N LEU A 216 8.31 -6.93 0.82
CA LEU A 216 7.41 -5.84 0.39
C LEU A 216 8.03 -4.98 -0.72
N ASP A 217 9.32 -4.67 -0.60
CA ASP A 217 10.05 -3.89 -1.61
C ASP A 217 10.18 -4.67 -2.92
N PHE A 218 10.53 -5.96 -2.86
CA PHE A 218 10.62 -6.83 -4.04
C PHE A 218 9.26 -7.05 -4.71
N ALA A 219 8.20 -7.28 -3.93
CA ALA A 219 6.86 -7.44 -4.46
C ALA A 219 6.43 -6.22 -5.28
N GLN A 220 6.62 -5.01 -4.73
CA GLN A 220 6.21 -3.77 -5.38
C GLN A 220 7.05 -3.41 -6.61
N SER A 221 8.34 -3.72 -6.61
CA SER A 221 9.26 -3.35 -7.69
C SER A 221 9.29 -4.37 -8.84
N GLU A 222 9.27 -5.67 -8.52
CA GLU A 222 9.53 -6.73 -9.50
C GLU A 222 8.30 -7.61 -9.80
N ILE A 223 7.40 -7.82 -8.84
CA ILE A 223 6.24 -8.73 -9.01
C ILE A 223 5.01 -7.98 -9.53
N LEU A 224 4.50 -7.01 -8.78
CA LEU A 224 3.24 -6.32 -9.09
C LEU A 224 3.16 -5.75 -10.52
N PRO A 225 4.25 -5.22 -11.12
CA PRO A 225 4.20 -4.70 -12.49
C PRO A 225 4.09 -5.76 -13.59
N VAL A 226 4.39 -7.03 -13.28
CA VAL A 226 4.52 -8.12 -14.27
C VAL A 226 3.36 -9.13 -14.19
N ILE A 227 2.70 -9.23 -13.02
CA ILE A 227 1.58 -10.17 -12.81
C ILE A 227 0.30 -9.73 -13.52
N ASP A 228 -0.61 -10.68 -13.71
CA ASP A 228 -1.93 -10.39 -14.27
C ASP A 228 -2.87 -9.74 -13.23
N LEU A 229 -3.96 -9.15 -13.73
CA LEU A 229 -4.95 -8.48 -12.88
C LEU A 229 -5.63 -9.47 -11.90
N LYS A 230 -5.75 -10.76 -12.27
CA LYS A 230 -6.43 -11.78 -11.46
C LYS A 230 -5.61 -12.13 -10.22
N GLU A 231 -4.35 -12.47 -10.39
CA GLU A 231 -3.41 -12.73 -9.30
C GLU A 231 -3.21 -11.44 -8.46
N LEU A 232 -3.08 -10.28 -9.10
CA LEU A 232 -2.98 -9.01 -8.40
C LEU A 232 -4.18 -8.76 -7.45
N PHE A 233 -5.39 -9.00 -7.94
CA PHE A 233 -6.63 -8.72 -7.22
C PHE A 233 -6.97 -9.81 -6.18
N SER A 234 -6.99 -11.07 -6.59
CA SER A 234 -7.37 -12.21 -5.74
C SER A 234 -6.33 -12.52 -4.67
N VAL A 235 -5.04 -12.45 -5.01
CA VAL A 235 -3.94 -12.87 -4.14
C VAL A 235 -3.32 -11.67 -3.43
N TRP A 236 -2.67 -10.78 -4.17
CA TRP A 236 -1.85 -9.73 -3.58
C TRP A 236 -2.67 -8.65 -2.88
N PHE A 237 -3.75 -8.18 -3.48
CA PHE A 237 -4.61 -7.17 -2.87
C PHE A 237 -5.41 -7.72 -1.68
N SER A 238 -5.86 -8.98 -1.76
CA SER A 238 -6.48 -9.70 -0.63
C SER A 238 -5.52 -9.81 0.54
N TYR A 239 -4.30 -10.28 0.31
CA TYR A 239 -3.27 -10.36 1.35
C TYR A 239 -2.95 -8.98 1.93
N ALA A 240 -2.67 -7.99 1.08
CA ALA A 240 -2.25 -6.66 1.50
C ALA A 240 -3.28 -5.96 2.40
N THR A 241 -4.56 -6.09 2.07
CA THR A 241 -5.65 -5.48 2.85
C THR A 241 -5.88 -6.19 4.18
N LYS A 242 -5.80 -7.52 4.20
CA LYS A 242 -5.99 -8.33 5.42
C LYS A 242 -4.82 -8.22 6.39
N ALA A 243 -3.60 -8.21 5.88
CA ALA A 243 -2.38 -7.97 6.68
C ALA A 243 -2.14 -6.47 6.98
N TYR A 244 -3.01 -5.57 6.51
CA TYR A 244 -2.94 -4.12 6.71
C TYR A 244 -1.61 -3.48 6.28
N HIS A 245 -1.03 -3.91 5.15
CA HIS A 245 0.22 -3.35 4.61
C HIS A 245 -0.04 -2.12 3.73
N PRO A 246 0.14 -0.87 4.22
CA PRO A 246 -0.37 0.31 3.52
C PRO A 246 0.39 0.61 2.23
N SER A 247 1.70 0.34 2.20
CA SER A 247 2.53 0.50 1.00
C SER A 247 2.12 -0.49 -0.09
N LEU A 248 1.91 -1.75 0.27
CA LEU A 248 1.47 -2.79 -0.66
C LEU A 248 0.05 -2.52 -1.17
N ILE A 249 -0.89 -2.15 -0.29
CA ILE A 249 -2.26 -1.75 -0.67
C ILE A 249 -2.20 -0.61 -1.69
N LYS A 250 -1.40 0.43 -1.43
CA LYS A 250 -1.25 1.58 -2.35
C LYS A 250 -0.76 1.14 -3.72
N SER A 251 0.29 0.31 -3.76
CA SER A 251 0.89 -0.18 -5.01
C SER A 251 -0.07 -1.09 -5.79
N CYS A 252 -0.76 -2.02 -5.11
CA CYS A 252 -1.80 -2.83 -5.73
C CYS A 252 -2.93 -1.97 -6.30
N MET A 253 -3.39 -0.98 -5.53
CA MET A 253 -4.46 -0.08 -5.96
C MET A 253 -4.05 0.82 -7.13
N GLN A 254 -2.78 1.20 -7.25
CA GLN A 254 -2.29 1.95 -8.41
C GLN A 254 -2.39 1.15 -9.70
N ALA A 255 -2.05 -0.14 -9.65
CA ALA A 255 -2.18 -1.04 -10.80
C ALA A 255 -3.67 -1.35 -11.09
N ILE A 256 -4.45 -1.74 -10.09
CA ILE A 256 -5.90 -2.01 -10.22
C ILE A 256 -6.65 -0.79 -10.77
N ALA A 257 -6.28 0.43 -10.34
CA ALA A 257 -6.98 1.64 -10.76
C ALA A 257 -6.91 1.90 -12.27
N LEU A 258 -5.88 1.41 -12.97
CA LEU A 258 -5.70 1.61 -14.41
C LEU A 258 -6.65 0.71 -15.24
N GLU A 259 -6.95 -0.48 -14.75
CA GLU A 259 -7.77 -1.50 -15.42
C GLU A 259 -9.08 -1.79 -14.64
N PHE A 260 -9.50 -0.87 -13.79
CA PHE A 260 -10.62 -1.07 -12.87
C PHE A 260 -11.94 -1.40 -13.59
N GLU A 261 -12.19 -0.81 -14.76
CA GLU A 261 -13.41 -1.10 -15.53
C GLU A 261 -13.53 -2.58 -15.94
N THR A 262 -12.41 -3.30 -16.07
CA THR A 262 -12.40 -4.75 -16.31
C THR A 262 -13.06 -5.51 -15.16
N LEU A 263 -12.88 -5.05 -13.91
CA LEU A 263 -13.48 -5.67 -12.72
C LEU A 263 -15.00 -5.47 -12.64
N LEU A 264 -15.56 -4.54 -13.42
CA LEU A 264 -17.00 -4.29 -13.47
C LEU A 264 -17.72 -5.14 -14.54
N THR A 265 -16.97 -5.93 -15.30
CA THR A 265 -17.53 -6.84 -16.31
C THR A 265 -18.16 -8.07 -15.67
N GLU A 266 -19.05 -8.75 -16.42
CA GLU A 266 -19.76 -9.94 -15.94
C GLU A 266 -18.82 -11.10 -15.56
N GLU A 267 -17.65 -11.18 -16.19
CA GLU A 267 -16.63 -12.20 -15.91
C GLU A 267 -16.11 -12.14 -14.47
N TRP A 268 -16.05 -10.93 -13.91
CA TRP A 268 -15.55 -10.65 -12.57
C TRP A 268 -16.65 -10.56 -11.52
N GLU A 269 -17.91 -10.81 -11.87
CA GLU A 269 -19.05 -10.60 -10.97
C GLU A 269 -18.96 -11.46 -9.69
N LYS A 270 -18.42 -12.68 -9.78
CA LYS A 270 -18.23 -13.55 -8.62
C LYS A 270 -17.16 -13.00 -7.66
N ASP A 271 -15.98 -12.71 -8.20
CA ASP A 271 -14.86 -12.15 -7.42
C ASP A 271 -15.23 -10.81 -6.80
N TRP A 272 -15.95 -9.99 -7.56
CA TRP A 272 -16.45 -8.71 -7.10
C TRP A 272 -17.39 -8.88 -5.90
N GLN A 273 -18.30 -9.86 -5.93
CA GLN A 273 -19.25 -10.12 -4.83
C GLN A 273 -18.55 -10.64 -3.56
N GLU A 274 -17.46 -11.41 -3.71
CA GLU A 274 -16.69 -12.01 -2.61
C GLU A 274 -15.76 -11.01 -1.90
N LEU A 275 -15.55 -9.82 -2.48
CA LEU A 275 -14.76 -8.75 -1.86
C LEU A 275 -15.14 -8.51 -0.40
N HIS A 276 -14.13 -8.45 0.47
CA HIS A 276 -14.29 -8.09 1.88
C HIS A 276 -14.53 -6.59 2.06
N ARG A 277 -15.02 -6.22 3.24
CA ARG A 277 -15.32 -4.82 3.60
C ARG A 277 -14.12 -3.90 3.37
N ASP A 278 -12.94 -4.28 3.85
CA ASP A 278 -11.77 -3.40 3.84
C ASP A 278 -11.20 -3.23 2.43
N GLN A 279 -11.25 -4.27 1.60
CA GLN A 279 -10.96 -4.18 0.16
C GLN A 279 -11.88 -3.18 -0.54
N MET A 280 -13.20 -3.29 -0.33
CA MET A 280 -14.17 -2.37 -0.90
C MET A 280 -13.91 -0.92 -0.46
N ILE A 281 -13.57 -0.71 0.81
CA ILE A 281 -13.22 0.61 1.34
C ILE A 281 -12.01 1.19 0.61
N GLU A 282 -10.95 0.42 0.40
CA GLU A 282 -9.74 0.89 -0.29
C GLU A 282 -9.99 1.22 -1.76
N ILE A 283 -10.81 0.41 -2.45
CA ILE A 283 -11.26 0.69 -3.82
C ILE A 283 -12.01 2.03 -3.87
N LEU A 284 -13.01 2.21 -3.01
CA LEU A 284 -13.80 3.45 -2.99
C LEU A 284 -12.98 4.68 -2.54
N LYS A 285 -11.97 4.49 -1.69
CA LYS A 285 -11.04 5.57 -1.30
C LYS A 285 -10.14 6.04 -2.44
N CYS A 286 -9.87 5.21 -3.45
CA CYS A 286 -8.86 5.49 -4.48
C CYS A 286 -9.26 6.64 -5.43
N ASN A 287 -8.47 7.71 -5.45
CA ASN A 287 -8.75 8.88 -6.28
C ASN A 287 -8.44 8.68 -7.77
N ASN A 288 -7.56 7.75 -8.10
CA ASN A 288 -7.06 7.53 -9.46
C ASN A 288 -7.82 6.41 -10.19
N LEU A 289 -8.90 5.91 -9.60
CA LEU A 289 -9.74 4.88 -10.18
C LEU A 289 -10.25 5.31 -11.57
N LYS A 290 -9.92 4.53 -12.59
CA LYS A 290 -10.35 4.73 -13.95
C LYS A 290 -11.69 4.02 -14.19
N VAL A 291 -12.76 4.79 -14.38
CA VAL A 291 -14.13 4.28 -14.48
C VAL A 291 -14.96 5.16 -15.40
N ALA A 292 -15.87 4.60 -16.19
CA ALA A 292 -16.71 5.42 -17.07
C ALA A 292 -17.47 6.55 -16.34
N SER A 293 -18.10 6.25 -15.20
CA SER A 293 -18.83 7.24 -14.38
C SER A 293 -18.93 6.80 -12.92
N GLU A 294 -19.15 7.75 -12.00
CA GLU A 294 -19.41 7.41 -10.59
C GLU A 294 -20.71 6.61 -10.42
N PHE A 295 -21.67 6.78 -11.33
CA PHE A 295 -22.91 6.00 -11.30
C PHE A 295 -22.68 4.51 -11.54
N LYS A 296 -21.82 4.12 -12.51
CA LYS A 296 -21.43 2.72 -12.69
C LYS A 296 -20.79 2.13 -11.43
N LEU A 297 -19.93 2.90 -10.76
CA LEU A 297 -19.31 2.49 -9.50
C LEU A 297 -20.36 2.27 -8.40
N TRP A 298 -21.39 3.12 -8.36
CA TRP A 298 -22.52 2.97 -7.46
C TRP A 298 -23.37 1.73 -7.77
N GLU A 299 -23.67 1.45 -9.04
CA GLU A 299 -24.36 0.22 -9.44
C GLU A 299 -23.57 -1.03 -9.04
N ALA A 300 -22.26 -1.02 -9.26
CA ALA A 300 -21.37 -2.11 -8.83
C ALA A 300 -21.37 -2.28 -7.30
N LEU A 301 -21.40 -1.18 -6.54
CA LEU A 301 -21.53 -1.23 -5.09
C LEU A 301 -22.89 -1.79 -4.67
N GLN A 302 -23.99 -1.43 -5.35
CA GLN A 302 -25.30 -2.02 -5.05
C GLN A 302 -25.30 -3.53 -5.26
N LYS A 303 -24.71 -4.02 -6.37
CA LYS A 303 -24.56 -5.46 -6.63
C LYS A 303 -23.77 -6.16 -5.51
N TRP A 304 -22.68 -5.55 -5.05
CA TRP A 304 -21.88 -6.08 -3.93
C TRP A 304 -22.65 -6.13 -2.61
N ILE A 305 -23.43 -5.10 -2.30
CA ILE A 305 -24.29 -5.07 -1.10
C ILE A 305 -25.37 -6.15 -1.17
N GLN A 306 -25.93 -6.38 -2.37
CA GLN A 306 -27.02 -7.34 -2.59
C GLN A 306 -26.53 -8.79 -2.79
N ALA A 307 -25.23 -9.05 -2.70
CA ALA A 307 -24.63 -10.36 -2.95
C ALA A 307 -25.28 -11.47 -2.10
N PRO A 308 -25.65 -12.62 -2.72
CA PRO A 308 -26.46 -13.67 -2.08
C PRO A 308 -25.77 -14.41 -0.93
N ASN A 309 -24.44 -14.44 -0.91
CA ASN A 309 -23.67 -15.15 0.12
C ASN A 309 -23.39 -14.28 1.36
N HIS A 310 -23.63 -12.97 1.28
CA HIS A 310 -23.34 -12.01 2.34
C HIS A 310 -24.62 -11.40 2.88
N SER A 311 -25.24 -12.08 3.85
CA SER A 311 -26.50 -11.64 4.45
C SER A 311 -26.31 -10.43 5.39
N GLU A 312 -25.14 -10.31 6.00
CA GLU A 312 -24.74 -9.22 6.90
C GLU A 312 -24.77 -7.84 6.21
N ARG A 313 -24.54 -7.83 4.88
CA ARG A 313 -24.54 -6.63 4.04
C ARG A 313 -25.94 -6.17 3.65
N ARG A 314 -26.99 -6.96 3.90
CA ARG A 314 -28.37 -6.70 3.43
C ARG A 314 -29.30 -6.24 4.55
N GLY A 315 -30.38 -5.57 4.16
CA GLY A 315 -31.44 -5.15 5.08
C GLY A 315 -30.97 -4.11 6.13
N ASN A 316 -31.48 -4.23 7.35
CA ASN A 316 -31.23 -3.26 8.42
C ASN A 316 -29.82 -3.37 9.03
N THR A 317 -29.17 -4.54 8.95
CA THR A 317 -27.79 -4.74 9.43
C THR A 317 -26.77 -4.01 8.58
N ALA A 318 -27.13 -3.64 7.35
CA ALA A 318 -26.29 -2.86 6.44
C ALA A 318 -26.06 -1.42 6.89
N GLY A 319 -26.86 -0.88 7.82
CA GLY A 319 -26.82 0.54 8.21
C GLY A 319 -25.42 1.05 8.61
N PRO A 320 -24.73 0.40 9.56
CA PRO A 320 -23.36 0.78 9.94
C PRO A 320 -22.37 0.69 8.77
N LEU A 321 -22.45 -0.36 7.95
CA LEU A 321 -21.61 -0.54 6.77
C LEU A 321 -21.81 0.60 5.76
N LEU A 322 -23.07 0.91 5.44
CA LEU A 322 -23.44 2.00 4.53
C LEU A 322 -22.97 3.35 5.06
N ALA A 323 -23.01 3.59 6.37
CA ALA A 323 -22.52 4.83 6.97
C ALA A 323 -21.02 5.05 6.70
N PHE A 324 -20.21 3.99 6.57
CA PHE A 324 -18.79 4.07 6.19
C PHE A 324 -18.59 4.21 4.68
N LEU A 325 -19.41 3.56 3.86
CA LEU A 325 -19.22 3.49 2.40
C LEU A 325 -19.78 4.72 1.66
N LEU A 326 -20.96 5.22 2.05
CA LEU A 326 -21.64 6.31 1.35
C LEU A 326 -20.80 7.60 1.27
N PRO A 327 -20.06 8.03 2.31
CA PRO A 327 -19.18 9.20 2.21
C PRO A 327 -17.99 9.03 1.24
N LEU A 328 -17.68 7.79 0.82
CA LEU A 328 -16.62 7.50 -0.15
C LEU A 328 -17.12 7.57 -1.61
N ILE A 329 -18.44 7.49 -1.82
CA ILE A 329 -19.08 7.66 -3.12
C ILE A 329 -19.26 9.14 -3.42
N ARG A 330 -18.90 9.55 -4.64
CA ARG A 330 -18.89 10.94 -5.08
C ARG A 330 -20.18 11.28 -5.82
N PHE A 331 -21.30 11.15 -5.11
CA PHE A 331 -22.64 11.52 -5.59
C PHE A 331 -22.71 12.89 -6.32
N PRO A 332 -21.95 13.94 -5.93
CA PRO A 332 -21.96 15.22 -6.66
C PRO A 332 -21.57 15.14 -8.14
N PHE A 333 -20.95 14.05 -8.59
CA PHE A 333 -20.58 13.85 -10.00
C PHE A 333 -21.56 12.94 -10.78
N MET A 334 -22.65 12.53 -10.15
CA MET A 334 -23.79 11.93 -10.83
C MET A 334 -24.72 13.01 -11.38
N ASN A 335 -25.44 12.67 -12.44
CA ASN A 335 -26.43 13.56 -13.06
C ASN A 335 -27.76 13.55 -12.29
N GLY A 336 -28.69 14.44 -12.66
CA GLY A 336 -29.98 14.55 -11.96
C GLY A 336 -30.84 13.28 -12.03
N ASP A 337 -30.82 12.59 -13.17
CA ASP A 337 -31.57 11.35 -13.38
C ASP A 337 -30.95 10.18 -12.57
N GLU A 338 -29.62 10.05 -12.61
CA GLU A 338 -28.83 9.08 -11.85
C GLU A 338 -29.00 9.28 -10.33
N LEU A 339 -28.99 10.52 -9.85
CA LEU A 339 -29.26 10.84 -8.43
C LEU A 339 -30.69 10.45 -8.05
N ASN A 340 -31.66 10.69 -8.93
CA ASN A 340 -33.04 10.26 -8.70
C ASN A 340 -33.17 8.73 -8.73
N GLU A 341 -32.39 8.00 -9.51
CA GLU A 341 -32.33 6.53 -9.48
C GLU A 341 -31.70 6.01 -8.19
N VAL A 342 -30.65 6.67 -7.69
CA VAL A 342 -30.07 6.38 -6.37
C VAL A 342 -31.13 6.57 -5.28
N GLU A 343 -31.88 7.67 -5.32
CA GLU A 343 -32.92 7.98 -4.33
C GLU A 343 -34.04 6.93 -4.31
N LYS A 344 -34.44 6.43 -5.49
CA LYS A 344 -35.45 5.37 -5.68
C LYS A 344 -34.93 3.95 -5.45
N SER A 345 -33.63 3.77 -5.22
CA SER A 345 -33.08 2.44 -4.98
C SER A 345 -33.64 1.83 -3.69
N ALA A 346 -33.86 0.52 -3.70
CA ALA A 346 -34.37 -0.20 -2.52
C ALA A 346 -33.49 0.02 -1.27
N ILE A 347 -32.18 0.20 -1.44
CA ILE A 347 -31.24 0.45 -0.34
C ILE A 347 -31.45 1.86 0.25
N SER A 348 -31.72 2.86 -0.60
CA SER A 348 -32.04 4.23 -0.18
C SER A 348 -33.38 4.28 0.58
N GLU A 349 -34.40 3.58 0.10
CA GLU A 349 -35.72 3.50 0.79
C GLU A 349 -35.63 2.85 2.17
N MET A 350 -34.74 1.87 2.35
CA MET A 350 -34.50 1.21 3.64
C MET A 350 -33.73 2.11 4.62
N HIS A 351 -32.83 2.97 4.13
CA HIS A 351 -31.95 3.81 4.96
C HIS A 351 -31.99 5.30 4.58
N PRO A 352 -33.17 5.95 4.54
CA PRO A 352 -33.31 7.30 3.98
C PRO A 352 -32.47 8.35 4.72
N LYS A 353 -32.27 8.17 6.03
CA LYS A 353 -31.46 9.08 6.87
C LYS A 353 -29.98 9.14 6.47
N LEU A 354 -29.45 8.05 5.90
CA LEU A 354 -28.05 7.99 5.46
C LEU A 354 -27.86 8.61 4.07
N PHE A 355 -28.86 8.47 3.19
CA PHE A 355 -28.81 8.96 1.81
C PHE A 355 -29.23 10.42 1.65
N GLN A 356 -30.18 10.90 2.45
CA GLN A 356 -30.71 12.26 2.32
C GLN A 356 -29.61 13.36 2.39
N PRO A 357 -28.67 13.36 3.37
CA PRO A 357 -27.64 14.38 3.42
C PRO A 357 -26.69 14.42 2.20
N PRO A 358 -26.07 13.31 1.76
CA PRO A 358 -25.21 13.33 0.58
C PRO A 358 -25.98 13.64 -0.71
N LEU A 359 -27.22 13.14 -0.87
CA LEU A 359 -28.05 13.45 -2.05
C LEU A 359 -28.42 14.92 -2.12
N LEU A 360 -28.93 15.51 -1.03
CA LEU A 360 -29.29 16.93 -0.97
C LEU A 360 -28.08 17.82 -1.29
N LEU A 361 -26.91 17.47 -0.76
CA LEU A 361 -25.68 18.21 -1.01
C LEU A 361 -25.22 18.07 -2.47
N SER A 362 -25.45 16.92 -3.09
CA SER A 362 -25.16 16.65 -4.50
C SER A 362 -26.09 17.44 -5.43
N TYR A 363 -27.39 17.48 -5.14
CA TYR A 363 -28.34 18.34 -5.84
C TYR A 363 -27.98 19.82 -5.70
N LYS A 364 -27.61 20.27 -4.49
CA LYS A 364 -27.12 21.64 -4.26
C LYS A 364 -25.87 21.94 -5.09
N PHE A 365 -24.92 21.01 -5.14
CA PHE A 365 -23.71 21.15 -5.96
C PHE A 365 -24.08 21.32 -7.44
N ASN A 366 -24.93 20.44 -7.97
CA ASN A 366 -25.35 20.48 -9.37
C ASN A 366 -26.17 21.72 -9.74
N ALA A 367 -27.02 22.23 -8.83
CA ALA A 367 -27.86 23.40 -9.07
C ALA A 367 -27.08 24.73 -9.10
N LEU A 368 -26.02 24.86 -8.31
CA LEU A 368 -25.28 26.12 -8.19
C LEU A 368 -24.39 26.41 -9.42
N PRO A 369 -24.26 27.69 -9.83
CA PRO A 369 -23.24 28.10 -10.80
C PRO A 369 -21.84 27.90 -10.23
N LEU A 370 -20.84 27.76 -11.11
CA LEU A 370 -19.48 27.39 -10.68
C LEU A 370 -18.87 28.45 -9.75
N SER A 371 -19.16 29.73 -9.97
CA SER A 371 -18.73 30.81 -9.06
C SER A 371 -19.27 30.64 -7.64
N SER A 372 -20.52 30.23 -7.49
CA SER A 372 -21.13 30.00 -6.17
C SER A 372 -20.62 28.72 -5.53
N ARG A 373 -20.28 27.69 -6.32
CA ARG A 373 -19.66 26.45 -5.81
C ARG A 373 -18.33 26.73 -5.10
N MET A 374 -17.49 27.60 -5.68
CA MET A 374 -16.23 27.99 -5.04
C MET A 374 -16.42 28.54 -3.62
N SER A 375 -17.44 29.37 -3.40
CA SER A 375 -17.70 30.01 -2.10
C SER A 375 -18.25 29.05 -1.02
N CYS A 376 -18.68 27.85 -1.40
CA CYS A 376 -19.30 26.89 -0.50
C CYS A 376 -18.26 26.00 0.19
N LYS A 377 -18.05 26.20 1.50
CA LYS A 377 -17.09 25.42 2.31
C LYS A 377 -17.37 23.91 2.31
N ASP A 378 -18.63 23.51 2.19
CA ASP A 378 -19.01 22.09 2.15
C ASP A 378 -18.39 21.35 0.96
N PHE A 379 -18.10 22.05 -0.14
CA PHE A 379 -17.61 21.49 -1.41
C PHE A 379 -16.10 21.24 -1.44
N THR A 380 -15.45 21.18 -0.27
CA THR A 380 -14.00 21.01 -0.14
C THR A 380 -13.59 19.60 0.28
N LYS A 381 -14.55 18.76 0.66
CA LYS A 381 -14.31 17.40 1.19
C LYS A 381 -13.97 16.39 0.10
N LYS A 382 -13.48 15.21 0.50
CA LYS A 382 -13.10 14.10 -0.39
C LYS A 382 -14.16 13.71 -1.44
N GLN A 383 -15.44 13.76 -1.09
CA GLN A 383 -16.56 13.45 -2.00
C GLN A 383 -16.68 14.43 -3.21
N PHE A 384 -15.99 15.57 -3.17
CA PHE A 384 -15.90 16.55 -4.25
C PHE A 384 -14.57 16.46 -5.00
N LEU A 385 -13.77 15.42 -4.78
CA LEU A 385 -12.61 15.15 -5.61
C LEU A 385 -13.03 14.27 -6.78
N LEU A 386 -12.73 14.65 -8.01
CA LEU A 386 -12.98 13.83 -9.21
C LEU A 386 -12.14 12.55 -9.19
N ARG A 387 -12.66 11.45 -9.76
CA ARG A 387 -11.85 10.28 -10.17
C ARG A 387 -11.31 10.49 -11.58
N GLN A 388 -10.69 9.48 -12.16
CA GLN A 388 -10.35 9.47 -13.58
C GLN A 388 -11.54 8.94 -14.38
N TYR A 389 -12.51 9.81 -14.66
CA TYR A 389 -13.69 9.41 -15.43
C TYR A 389 -13.36 9.29 -16.93
N GLU A 390 -13.90 8.26 -17.59
CA GLU A 390 -13.78 8.15 -19.05
C GLU A 390 -14.88 8.96 -19.78
N ASP A 391 -16.11 8.97 -19.26
CA ASP A 391 -17.20 9.78 -19.80
C ASP A 391 -17.15 11.21 -19.24
N ASN A 392 -16.20 11.99 -19.75
CA ASN A 392 -15.97 13.37 -19.33
C ASN A 392 -17.05 14.30 -19.91
N ARG A 393 -18.05 14.66 -19.10
CA ARG A 393 -19.09 15.61 -19.53
C ARG A 393 -18.56 17.04 -19.54
N TRP A 394 -18.23 17.52 -18.35
CA TRP A 394 -17.94 18.93 -18.06
C TRP A 394 -16.83 19.10 -17.03
N ASN A 395 -16.16 18.02 -16.68
CA ASN A 395 -15.13 18.02 -15.66
C ASN A 395 -13.98 17.09 -16.06
N GLN A 396 -12.78 17.42 -15.60
CA GLN A 396 -11.58 16.65 -15.88
C GLN A 396 -10.63 16.74 -14.69
N ARG A 397 -10.13 15.58 -14.24
CA ARG A 397 -9.00 15.48 -13.31
C ARG A 397 -7.70 15.38 -14.09
N MET A 398 -6.67 16.08 -13.63
CA MET A 398 -5.39 16.21 -14.31
C MET A 398 -4.29 16.14 -13.27
N THR A 399 -3.27 15.33 -13.52
CA THR A 399 -2.15 15.14 -12.60
C THR A 399 -0.85 15.44 -13.32
N VAL A 400 0.04 16.18 -12.68
CA VAL A 400 1.36 16.55 -13.23
C VAL A 400 2.42 16.33 -12.17
N ALA A 401 3.46 15.55 -12.48
CA ALA A 401 4.57 15.36 -11.55
C ALA A 401 5.34 16.68 -11.33
N LYS A 402 5.77 16.92 -10.09
CA LYS A 402 6.59 18.07 -9.70
C LYS A 402 7.90 18.12 -10.50
N THR A 403 8.50 16.95 -10.75
CA THR A 403 9.71 16.80 -11.57
C THR A 403 9.50 17.27 -13.01
N LEU A 404 8.32 17.05 -13.58
CA LEU A 404 7.98 17.48 -14.93
C LEU A 404 7.70 18.98 -15.01
N LEU A 405 7.05 19.55 -14.00
CA LEU A 405 6.82 21.00 -13.90
C LEU A 405 8.11 21.80 -13.64
N ALA A 406 9.15 21.17 -13.10
CA ALA A 406 10.43 21.81 -12.81
C ALA A 406 11.28 22.10 -14.05
N TYR A 407 10.95 21.55 -15.22
CA TYR A 407 11.70 21.81 -16.46
C TYR A 407 11.37 23.20 -17.02
N PRO A 408 12.35 24.11 -17.14
CA PRO A 408 12.13 25.43 -17.72
C PRO A 408 11.68 25.35 -19.18
N CYS A 409 10.81 26.28 -19.58
CA CYS A 409 10.32 26.41 -20.95
C CYS A 409 9.59 25.17 -21.51
N VAL A 410 9.15 24.25 -20.64
CA VAL A 410 8.33 23.09 -21.02
C VAL A 410 6.88 23.39 -20.66
N ASP A 411 6.02 23.39 -21.67
CA ASP A 411 4.58 23.54 -21.49
C ASP A 411 3.91 22.17 -21.31
N HIS A 412 2.99 22.07 -20.35
CA HIS A 412 2.21 20.85 -20.13
C HIS A 412 0.80 21.05 -20.64
N ALA A 413 0.43 20.30 -21.67
CA ALA A 413 -0.88 20.39 -22.32
C ALA A 413 -1.68 19.12 -22.08
N PHE A 414 -2.94 19.29 -21.68
CA PHE A 414 -3.86 18.21 -21.39
C PHE A 414 -5.12 18.41 -22.21
N THR A 415 -5.43 17.42 -23.01
CA THR A 415 -6.54 17.48 -23.95
C THR A 415 -7.65 16.56 -23.49
N PHE A 416 -8.88 17.07 -23.49
CA PHE A 416 -10.07 16.30 -23.16
C PHE A 416 -11.26 16.79 -24.00
N THR A 417 -12.27 15.94 -24.12
CA THR A 417 -13.51 16.27 -24.86
C THR A 417 -14.63 16.42 -23.85
N SER A 418 -15.36 17.54 -23.93
CA SER A 418 -16.62 17.77 -23.23
C SER A 418 -17.79 17.53 -24.17
N ARG A 419 -18.97 17.20 -23.64
CA ARG A 419 -20.19 16.97 -24.43
C ARG A 419 -21.39 17.72 -23.85
N SER A 420 -22.27 18.20 -24.73
CA SER A 420 -23.56 18.74 -24.31
C SER A 420 -24.41 17.68 -23.62
N SER A 421 -25.17 18.10 -22.60
CA SER A 421 -26.19 17.26 -21.95
C SER A 421 -27.47 17.14 -22.80
N THR A 422 -27.63 17.98 -23.84
CA THR A 422 -28.80 17.99 -24.72
C THR A 422 -28.46 17.38 -26.09
N VAL A 423 -29.45 16.75 -26.73
CA VAL A 423 -29.32 16.18 -28.08
C VAL A 423 -29.53 17.29 -29.11
N PRO A 424 -28.68 17.41 -30.16
CA PRO A 424 -27.51 16.57 -30.43
C PRO A 424 -26.36 16.85 -29.47
N MET A 425 -25.71 15.77 -29.02
CA MET A 425 -24.58 15.79 -28.08
C MET A 425 -23.35 16.37 -28.77
N THR A 426 -23.34 17.68 -28.90
CA THR A 426 -22.23 18.43 -29.48
C THR A 426 -21.00 18.28 -28.59
N GLU A 427 -19.89 17.90 -29.20
CA GLU A 427 -18.60 17.70 -28.53
C GLU A 427 -17.70 18.91 -28.74
N TRP A 428 -17.00 19.31 -27.68
CA TRP A 428 -15.96 20.33 -27.73
C TRP A 428 -14.68 19.78 -27.16
N LYS A 429 -13.61 19.94 -27.92
CA LYS A 429 -12.27 19.53 -27.50
C LYS A 429 -11.57 20.71 -26.83
N TRP A 430 -11.09 20.47 -25.62
CA TRP A 430 -10.42 21.43 -24.77
C TRP A 430 -8.99 21.01 -24.56
N THR A 431 -8.08 21.97 -24.61
CA THR A 431 -6.69 21.78 -24.22
C THR A 431 -6.35 22.77 -23.12
N LEU A 432 -6.12 22.27 -21.90
CA LEU A 432 -5.60 23.07 -20.79
C LEU A 432 -4.08 23.03 -20.84
N LYS A 433 -3.46 24.19 -20.97
CA LYS A 433 -2.02 24.36 -21.07
C LYS A 433 -1.49 25.07 -19.83
N LEU A 434 -0.59 24.42 -19.10
CA LEU A 434 0.19 24.99 -18.01
C LEU A 434 1.51 25.53 -18.58
N THR A 435 1.81 26.79 -18.33
CA THR A 435 3.04 27.47 -18.79
C THR A 435 3.52 28.48 -17.74
N GLY A 436 4.68 29.11 -17.97
CA GLY A 436 5.14 30.26 -17.20
C GLY A 436 6.53 30.11 -16.59
N LEU A 437 7.06 28.89 -16.48
CA LEU A 437 8.43 28.66 -16.02
C LEU A 437 9.41 28.96 -17.14
N THR A 438 10.29 29.93 -16.94
CA THR A 438 11.34 30.33 -17.88
C THR A 438 12.72 29.99 -17.33
N PHE A 439 13.76 30.18 -18.14
CA PHE A 439 15.12 30.04 -17.64
C PHE A 439 15.35 30.98 -16.44
N PRO A 440 16.11 30.53 -15.41
CA PRO A 440 16.34 31.30 -14.19
C PRO A 440 16.76 32.74 -14.51
N ASN A 441 15.91 33.70 -14.15
CA ASN A 441 16.16 35.13 -14.36
C ASN A 441 15.98 35.87 -13.03
N PRO A 442 17.03 36.48 -12.47
CA PRO A 442 16.96 37.14 -11.16
C PRO A 442 16.02 38.35 -11.12
N THR A 443 15.60 38.89 -12.27
CA THR A 443 14.73 40.08 -12.35
C THR A 443 13.24 39.74 -12.48
N LYS A 444 12.89 38.47 -12.72
CA LYS A 444 11.53 38.06 -13.05
C LYS A 444 11.12 36.87 -12.19
N VAL A 445 10.06 37.07 -11.40
CA VAL A 445 9.40 35.96 -10.72
C VAL A 445 8.55 35.21 -11.74
N ASP A 446 8.84 33.93 -11.93
CA ASP A 446 8.02 33.08 -12.78
C ASP A 446 6.74 32.70 -12.06
N VAL A 447 5.62 32.92 -12.74
CA VAL A 447 4.26 32.71 -12.23
C VAL A 447 3.58 31.68 -13.12
N LEU A 448 2.88 30.74 -12.50
CA LEU A 448 2.07 29.75 -13.21
C LEU A 448 1.01 30.46 -14.04
N ARG A 449 0.95 30.16 -15.33
CA ARG A 449 -0.09 30.65 -16.25
C ARG A 449 -0.84 29.46 -16.79
N ILE A 450 -2.16 29.57 -16.79
CA ILE A 450 -3.05 28.50 -17.20
C ILE A 450 -3.87 29.01 -18.37
N ILE A 451 -3.72 28.37 -19.52
CA ILE A 451 -4.37 28.76 -20.76
C ILE A 451 -5.35 27.66 -21.14
N LEU A 452 -6.63 28.03 -21.27
CA LEU A 452 -7.65 27.15 -21.80
C LEU A 452 -7.80 27.41 -23.30
N ILE A 453 -7.63 26.38 -24.10
CA ILE A 453 -7.73 26.40 -25.56
C ILE A 453 -8.94 25.58 -25.96
N ALA A 454 -9.80 26.14 -26.80
CA ALA A 454 -10.94 25.47 -27.40
C ALA A 454 -10.62 25.11 -28.86
N GLU A 455 -10.71 23.83 -29.19
CA GLU A 455 -10.51 23.35 -30.55
C GLU A 455 -11.87 23.21 -31.25
N GLY A 456 -12.01 23.86 -32.41
CA GLY A 456 -13.19 23.69 -33.27
C GLY A 456 -14.45 24.48 -32.88
N ILE A 457 -14.34 25.53 -32.04
CA ILE A 457 -15.48 26.41 -31.76
C ILE A 457 -15.81 27.27 -33.00
N ASP A 458 -16.96 27.00 -33.61
CA ASP A 458 -17.49 27.69 -34.79
C ASP A 458 -18.30 28.95 -34.43
N GLN A 459 -18.99 28.91 -33.29
CA GLN A 459 -19.90 29.96 -32.82
C GLN A 459 -19.44 30.62 -31.53
N TYR A 460 -19.98 31.81 -31.26
CA TYR A 460 -19.78 32.49 -29.99
C TYR A 460 -20.28 31.64 -28.82
N ARG A 461 -19.41 31.39 -27.82
CA ARG A 461 -19.75 30.67 -26.59
C ARG A 461 -19.13 31.34 -25.38
N SER A 462 -19.96 31.65 -24.39
CA SER A 462 -19.50 32.09 -23.07
C SER A 462 -19.40 30.87 -22.16
N ILE A 463 -18.27 30.71 -21.48
CA ILE A 463 -18.00 29.56 -20.64
C ILE A 463 -17.60 30.04 -19.26
N GLU A 464 -18.31 29.56 -18.26
CA GLU A 464 -17.91 29.61 -16.87
C GLU A 464 -16.93 28.45 -16.62
N TYR A 465 -15.80 28.74 -15.99
CA TYR A 465 -14.85 27.72 -15.57
C TYR A 465 -14.67 27.78 -14.05
N MET A 466 -14.40 26.64 -13.45
CA MET A 466 -13.86 26.53 -12.10
C MET A 466 -12.66 25.60 -12.13
N LEU A 467 -11.52 26.10 -11.69
CA LEU A 467 -10.29 25.34 -11.58
C LEU A 467 -9.98 25.15 -10.10
N GLN A 468 -9.64 23.93 -9.70
CA GLN A 468 -9.31 23.59 -8.34
C GLN A 468 -7.94 22.91 -8.28
N ILE A 469 -7.14 23.28 -7.29
CA ILE A 469 -5.94 22.54 -6.89
C ILE A 469 -6.34 21.70 -5.69
N VAL A 470 -6.06 20.40 -5.76
CA VAL A 470 -6.53 19.44 -4.76
C VAL A 470 -5.40 18.58 -4.22
N ASP A 471 -5.59 18.13 -2.99
CA ASP A 471 -4.83 17.09 -2.34
C ASP A 471 -5.62 15.77 -2.41
N GLU A 472 -5.07 14.68 -1.87
CA GLU A 472 -5.74 13.39 -1.75
C GLU A 472 -7.01 13.42 -0.89
N LYS A 473 -7.12 14.39 0.02
CA LYS A 473 -8.19 14.47 1.02
C LYS A 473 -9.17 15.62 0.82
N LYS A 474 -8.73 16.73 0.21
CA LYS A 474 -9.53 17.96 0.12
C LYS A 474 -9.12 18.88 -1.03
N VAL A 475 -9.98 19.83 -1.34
CA VAL A 475 -9.66 20.97 -2.20
C VAL A 475 -8.82 21.98 -1.43
N LEU A 476 -7.70 22.42 -2.02
CA LEU A 476 -6.76 23.37 -1.42
C LEU A 476 -7.05 24.81 -1.88
N LEU A 477 -7.22 24.96 -3.19
CA LEU A 477 -7.50 26.25 -3.82
C LEU A 477 -8.59 26.05 -4.87
N SER A 478 -9.48 27.00 -4.99
CA SER A 478 -10.53 27.02 -6.02
C SER A 478 -10.58 28.42 -6.61
N MET A 479 -10.67 28.49 -7.93
CA MET A 479 -10.81 29.74 -8.68
C MET A 479 -11.87 29.56 -9.77
N SER A 480 -12.49 30.64 -10.19
CA SER A 480 -13.57 30.61 -11.17
C SER A 480 -13.58 31.89 -11.95
N GLY A 481 -14.05 31.82 -13.18
CA GLY A 481 -14.26 33.00 -13.98
C GLY A 481 -15.12 32.70 -15.18
N LYS A 482 -15.26 33.69 -16.04
CA LYS A 482 -16.00 33.59 -17.28
C LYS A 482 -15.10 34.02 -18.43
N LYS A 483 -15.04 33.21 -19.48
CA LYS A 483 -14.32 33.54 -20.70
C LYS A 483 -15.20 33.25 -21.90
N THR A 484 -14.96 34.00 -22.96
CA THR A 484 -15.72 33.91 -24.19
C THR A 484 -14.82 33.40 -25.29
N PHE A 485 -15.27 32.34 -25.95
CA PHE A 485 -14.59 31.71 -27.06
C PHE A 485 -15.34 31.99 -28.36
N THR A 486 -14.57 32.26 -29.42
CA THR A 486 -15.06 32.50 -30.77
C THR A 486 -14.07 31.88 -31.77
N LYS A 487 -14.42 31.82 -33.05
CA LYS A 487 -13.53 31.33 -34.10
C LYS A 487 -12.16 32.03 -34.16
N THR A 488 -12.10 33.33 -33.83
CA THR A 488 -10.85 34.10 -33.79
C THR A 488 -10.19 34.11 -32.41
N ARG A 489 -10.99 34.02 -31.34
CA ARG A 489 -10.54 33.95 -29.95
C ARG A 489 -10.78 32.55 -29.40
N TYR A 490 -9.94 31.62 -29.83
CA TYR A 490 -10.07 30.20 -29.46
C TYR A 490 -9.28 29.83 -28.20
N TYR A 491 -8.48 30.74 -27.64
CA TYR A 491 -7.79 30.53 -26.35
C TYR A 491 -8.04 31.68 -25.38
N ALA A 492 -7.96 31.39 -24.09
CA ALA A 492 -8.06 32.36 -23.02
C ALA A 492 -7.15 31.98 -21.84
N GLU A 493 -6.42 32.96 -21.31
CA GLU A 493 -5.72 32.81 -20.03
C GLU A 493 -6.74 32.90 -18.88
N LEU A 494 -6.67 31.92 -17.98
CA LEU A 494 -7.49 31.85 -16.78
C LEU A 494 -6.89 32.79 -15.72
N GLU A 495 -7.75 33.60 -15.11
CA GLU A 495 -7.32 34.59 -14.12
C GLU A 495 -7.20 33.92 -12.75
N MET A 496 -6.04 34.06 -12.12
CA MET A 496 -5.81 33.59 -10.75
C MET A 496 -5.79 34.79 -9.80
N GLU A 497 -6.68 34.81 -8.80
CA GLU A 497 -6.75 35.89 -7.80
C GLU A 497 -5.46 36.01 -6.99
N LYS A 498 -4.90 34.87 -6.57
CA LYS A 498 -3.54 34.76 -6.02
C LYS A 498 -2.65 34.17 -7.11
N GLN A 499 -1.70 34.96 -7.61
CA GLN A 499 -0.65 34.45 -8.48
C GLN A 499 0.21 33.46 -7.72
N ILE A 500 0.34 32.25 -8.25
CA ILE A 500 1.19 31.21 -7.67
C ILE A 500 2.55 31.26 -8.37
N SER A 501 3.59 31.58 -7.60
CA SER A 501 4.96 31.56 -8.12
C SER A 501 5.46 30.13 -8.30
N PHE A 502 6.34 29.91 -9.29
CA PHE A 502 7.02 28.61 -9.42
C PHE A 502 7.94 28.33 -8.23
N ASP A 503 8.47 29.37 -7.56
CA ASP A 503 9.24 29.19 -6.33
C ASP A 503 8.38 28.59 -5.21
N GLU A 504 7.13 29.04 -5.04
CA GLU A 504 6.17 28.49 -4.07
C GLU A 504 5.72 27.08 -4.45
N LEU A 505 5.57 26.78 -5.74
CA LEU A 505 5.20 25.43 -6.22
C LEU A 505 6.36 24.43 -6.06
N LEU A 506 7.56 24.81 -6.47
CA LEU A 506 8.70 23.90 -6.52
C LEU A 506 9.39 23.70 -5.16
N HIS A 507 9.08 24.50 -4.15
CA HIS A 507 9.57 24.29 -2.79
C HIS A 507 9.20 22.90 -2.26
N ASP A 508 10.08 22.25 -1.50
CA ASP A 508 9.84 20.93 -0.90
C ASP A 508 8.64 20.91 0.06
N ASP A 509 8.44 21.97 0.85
CA ASP A 509 7.27 22.14 1.74
C ASP A 509 6.06 22.79 1.03
N SER A 510 5.96 22.72 -0.30
CA SER A 510 4.84 23.37 -0.98
C SER A 510 3.51 22.78 -0.49
N THR A 511 2.59 23.65 -0.07
CA THR A 511 1.25 23.24 0.38
C THR A 511 0.38 22.72 -0.77
N PHE A 512 0.86 22.83 -2.02
CA PHE A 512 0.13 22.50 -3.23
C PHE A 512 0.53 21.16 -3.85
N SER A 513 1.70 20.62 -3.53
CA SER A 513 2.12 19.30 -3.99
C SER A 513 1.67 18.22 -3.02
N CYS A 514 1.09 17.13 -3.54
CA CYS A 514 0.84 15.91 -2.79
C CYS A 514 1.70 14.79 -3.36
N ASN A 515 2.53 14.14 -2.53
CA ASN A 515 3.37 13.01 -2.96
C ASN A 515 4.26 13.30 -4.20
N GLY A 516 4.69 14.56 -4.38
CA GLY A 516 5.47 14.97 -5.55
C GLY A 516 4.65 15.21 -6.82
N GLU A 517 3.32 15.29 -6.73
CA GLU A 517 2.41 15.57 -7.84
C GLU A 517 1.52 16.79 -7.56
N PHE A 518 1.14 17.50 -8.62
CA PHE A 518 0.12 18.54 -8.62
C PHE A 518 -1.14 18.01 -9.28
N ILE A 519 -2.26 18.13 -8.57
CA ILE A 519 -3.54 17.62 -9.05
C ILE A 519 -4.48 18.80 -9.27
N PHE A 520 -4.94 18.93 -10.51
CA PHE A 520 -5.89 19.93 -10.94
C PHE A 520 -7.23 19.27 -11.26
N GLN A 521 -8.31 20.00 -10.95
CA GLN A 521 -9.66 19.65 -11.37
C GLN A 521 -10.25 20.83 -12.10
N LEU A 522 -10.59 20.63 -13.36
CA LEU A 522 -11.22 21.64 -14.19
C LEU A 522 -12.70 21.30 -14.34
N PHE A 523 -13.55 22.29 -14.13
CA PHE A 523 -14.98 22.23 -14.38
C PHE A 523 -15.32 23.32 -15.39
N LEU A 524 -16.08 22.96 -16.42
CA LEU A 524 -16.55 23.86 -17.46
C LEU A 524 -18.07 23.86 -17.47
N ARG A 525 -18.68 25.02 -17.71
CA ARG A 525 -20.12 25.15 -17.89
C ARG A 525 -20.38 26.18 -18.98
N VAL A 526 -21.11 25.78 -20.01
CA VAL A 526 -21.58 26.74 -21.02
C VAL A 526 -22.64 27.63 -20.39
N ILE A 527 -22.47 28.94 -20.57
CA ILE A 527 -23.47 29.95 -20.25
C ILE A 527 -24.29 30.12 -21.53
N GLU A 528 -25.53 29.61 -21.49
CA GLU A 528 -26.50 29.79 -22.57
C GLU A 528 -26.87 31.27 -22.77
#